data_AF-A0A7S3ZC86-F1
#
_entry.id   AF-A0A7S3ZC86-F1
#
_cell.length_a   1.000
_cell.length_b   1.000
_cell.length_c   1.000
_cell.angle_alpha   90.00
_cell.angle_beta   90.00
_cell.angle_gamma   90.00
#
_symmetry.space_group_name_H-M   'P 1'
#
loop_
_entity.id
_entity.type
_entity.pdbx_description
1 polymer ?
#
loop_
_entity_poly.entity_id
_entity_poly.type
_entity_poly.pdbx_seq_one_letter_code
_entity_poly.pdbx_strand_id
1 'polypeptide(L)'
;MCYHVFLSLYLALSTRSNFYALLENRLVQTLKSYNARTIQGPYGYHSSGTSASHVGRIDFDGSGGCVFDDLVYTEVKKGIRRKSTSCKYTVNPNGLGSITAEFTGSSPDETETFPLEFVIVHGGEKMITIRMDEFITGGELSRQ
;
A
#
# COMPACT_ATOMS: atom_id res chain seq x y z
N MET A 1 11.53 27.36 -13.72
CA MET A 1 11.17 27.19 -12.29
C MET A 1 9.66 26.96 -12.13
N CYS A 2 9.11 25.87 -12.71
CA CYS A 2 7.67 25.55 -12.61
C CYS A 2 7.39 24.16 -12.02
N TYR A 3 8.36 23.25 -11.97
CA TYR A 3 8.14 21.85 -11.53
C TYR A 3 7.81 21.72 -10.03
N HIS A 4 8.38 22.56 -9.16
CA HIS A 4 8.13 22.47 -7.72
C HIS A 4 6.70 22.85 -7.30
N VAL A 5 6.06 23.78 -8.02
CA VAL A 5 4.70 24.22 -7.69
C VAL A 5 3.67 23.17 -8.09
N PHE A 6 3.88 22.49 -9.23
CA PHE A 6 3.00 21.40 -9.67
C PHE A 6 3.11 20.15 -8.78
N LEU A 7 4.31 19.80 -8.30
CA LEU A 7 4.49 18.63 -7.43
C LEU A 7 3.87 18.85 -6.04
N SER A 8 4.01 20.05 -5.46
CA SER A 8 3.35 20.38 -4.19
C SER A 8 1.83 20.46 -4.32
N LEU A 9 1.30 20.94 -5.44
CA LEU A 9 -0.15 20.96 -5.68
C LEU A 9 -0.70 19.54 -5.89
N TYR A 10 0.04 18.66 -6.59
CA TYR A 10 -0.34 17.27 -6.78
C TYR A 10 -0.30 16.46 -5.47
N LEU A 11 0.72 16.66 -4.63
CA LEU A 11 0.79 16.05 -3.29
C LEU A 11 -0.32 16.57 -2.36
N ALA A 12 -0.64 17.87 -2.42
CA ALA A 12 -1.73 18.46 -1.64
C ALA A 12 -3.12 18.01 -2.13
N LEU A 13 -3.29 17.77 -3.43
CA LEU A 13 -4.52 17.24 -4.02
C LEU A 13 -4.66 15.74 -3.76
N SER A 14 -3.57 14.97 -3.86
CA SER A 14 -3.51 13.54 -3.53
C SER A 14 -3.85 13.26 -2.06
N THR A 15 -3.25 14.01 -1.13
CA THR A 15 -3.53 13.88 0.31
C THR A 15 -4.97 14.31 0.66
N ARG A 16 -5.50 15.36 0.02
CA ARG A 16 -6.92 15.72 0.15
C ARG A 16 -7.84 14.64 -0.40
N SER A 17 -7.60 14.12 -1.60
CA SER A 17 -8.42 13.05 -2.20
C SER A 17 -8.41 11.77 -1.35
N ASN A 18 -7.27 11.41 -0.76
CA ASN A 18 -7.19 10.27 0.17
C ASN A 18 -7.96 10.53 1.48
N PHE A 19 -7.96 11.77 1.98
CA PHE A 19 -8.73 12.16 3.17
C PHE A 19 -10.25 12.21 2.91
N TYR A 20 -10.68 12.68 1.74
CA TYR A 20 -12.08 12.64 1.33
C TYR A 20 -12.56 11.21 1.07
N ALA A 21 -11.73 10.34 0.48
CA ALA A 21 -12.04 8.92 0.35
C ALA A 21 -12.17 8.24 1.74
N LEU A 22 -11.33 8.59 2.71
CA LEU A 22 -11.45 8.14 4.10
C LEU A 22 -12.74 8.63 4.78
N LEU A 23 -13.17 9.86 4.51
CA LEU A 23 -14.40 10.45 5.06
C LEU A 23 -15.68 9.90 4.40
N GLU A 24 -15.70 9.74 3.09
CA GLU A 24 -16.84 9.18 2.36
C GLU A 24 -17.04 7.69 2.68
N ASN A 25 -15.95 6.93 2.87
CA ASN A 25 -16.05 5.53 3.28
C ASN A 25 -16.52 5.39 4.75
N ARG A 26 -16.26 6.37 5.63
CA ARG A 26 -16.84 6.42 6.98
C ARG A 26 -18.34 6.67 6.98
N LEU A 27 -18.89 7.36 5.97
CA LEU A 27 -20.31 7.71 5.89
C LEU A 27 -21.15 6.70 5.09
N VAL A 28 -20.54 5.85 4.25
CA VAL A 28 -21.27 4.92 3.35
C VAL A 28 -21.08 3.42 3.69
N GLN A 29 -20.16 3.03 4.58
CA GLN A 29 -20.02 1.60 4.97
C GLN A 29 -21.01 1.11 6.03
N THR A 30 -22.29 1.39 5.85
CA THR A 30 -23.34 0.71 6.63
C THR A 30 -23.69 -0.61 5.93
N LEU A 31 -23.22 -1.74 6.49
CA LEU A 31 -23.67 -3.15 6.31
C LEU A 31 -22.71 -4.20 5.68
N LYS A 32 -21.50 -3.87 5.22
CA LYS A 32 -20.51 -4.91 4.83
C LYS A 32 -19.46 -5.13 5.91
N SER A 33 -19.38 -6.36 6.42
CA SER A 33 -18.29 -6.82 7.29
C SER A 33 -17.19 -7.44 6.42
N TYR A 34 -15.97 -6.92 6.54
CA TYR A 34 -14.79 -7.41 5.82
C TYR A 34 -14.02 -8.45 6.64
N ASN A 35 -13.33 -9.36 5.97
CA ASN A 35 -12.41 -10.31 6.60
C ASN A 35 -11.27 -10.68 5.64
N ALA A 36 -10.35 -11.52 6.11
CA ALA A 36 -9.17 -11.92 5.35
C ALA A 36 -9.50 -12.49 3.95
N ARG A 37 -10.63 -13.21 3.80
CA ARG A 37 -11.07 -13.76 2.50
C ARG A 37 -11.59 -12.68 1.54
N THR A 38 -12.05 -11.54 2.04
CA THR A 38 -12.57 -10.47 1.18
C THR A 38 -11.52 -9.93 0.22
N ILE A 39 -10.25 -10.00 0.62
CA ILE A 39 -9.11 -9.54 -0.19
C ILE A 39 -8.23 -10.69 -0.68
N GLN A 40 -8.71 -11.94 -0.68
CA GLN A 40 -7.90 -13.08 -1.13
C GLN A 40 -7.51 -12.93 -2.60
N GLY A 41 -6.26 -13.30 -2.91
CA GLY A 41 -5.70 -13.33 -4.26
C GLY A 41 -4.79 -12.15 -4.58
N PRO A 42 -4.49 -11.95 -5.87
CA PRO A 42 -3.48 -11.00 -6.31
C PRO A 42 -4.00 -9.58 -6.45
N TYR A 43 -3.18 -8.63 -5.99
CA TYR A 43 -3.38 -7.19 -6.15
C TYR A 43 -2.12 -6.58 -6.75
N GLY A 44 -2.29 -5.82 -7.83
CA GLY A 44 -1.24 -4.91 -8.29
C GLY A 44 -1.06 -3.81 -7.25
N TYR A 45 0.19 -3.52 -6.90
CA TYR A 45 0.57 -2.47 -5.96
C TYR A 45 1.29 -1.36 -6.69
N HIS A 46 0.93 -0.12 -6.37
CA HIS A 46 1.70 1.04 -6.76
C HIS A 46 1.68 2.06 -5.63
N SER A 47 2.86 2.58 -5.28
CA SER A 47 2.99 3.77 -4.43
C SER A 47 4.10 4.67 -4.94
N SER A 48 3.93 5.98 -4.77
CA SER A 48 4.90 6.97 -5.23
C SER A 48 5.21 7.95 -4.11
N GLY A 49 6.45 7.94 -3.64
CA GLY A 49 7.01 8.85 -2.65
C GLY A 49 8.02 9.80 -3.27
N THR A 50 8.54 10.72 -2.45
CA THR A 50 9.54 11.70 -2.86
C THR A 50 10.90 11.07 -3.14
N SER A 51 11.30 10.06 -2.37
CA SER A 51 12.60 9.38 -2.46
C SER A 51 12.55 8.07 -3.23
N ALA A 52 11.38 7.44 -3.31
CA ALA A 52 11.19 6.14 -3.95
C ALA A 52 9.79 5.97 -4.53
N SER A 53 9.67 5.19 -5.60
CA SER A 53 8.40 4.69 -6.12
C SER A 53 8.43 3.17 -6.12
N HIS A 54 7.32 2.56 -5.75
CA HIS A 54 7.15 1.12 -5.65
C HIS A 54 6.08 0.66 -6.63
N VAL A 55 6.37 -0.41 -7.36
CA VAL A 55 5.40 -1.09 -8.23
C VAL A 55 5.54 -2.57 -7.96
N GLY A 56 4.44 -3.29 -7.76
CA GLY A 56 4.55 -4.68 -7.39
C GLY A 56 3.25 -5.45 -7.46
N ARG A 57 3.28 -6.61 -6.82
CA ARG A 57 2.12 -7.47 -6.60
C ARG A 57 2.13 -7.98 -5.18
N ILE A 58 0.99 -7.88 -4.50
CA ILE A 58 0.73 -8.54 -3.23
C ILE A 58 -0.28 -9.66 -3.47
N ASP A 59 0.05 -10.87 -3.04
CA ASP A 59 -0.85 -12.02 -3.09
C ASP A 59 -1.29 -12.39 -1.68
N PHE A 60 -2.58 -12.25 -1.38
CA PHE A 60 -3.15 -12.53 -0.06
C PHE A 60 -3.71 -13.96 0.00
N ASP A 61 -3.34 -14.71 1.02
CA ASP A 61 -3.75 -16.11 1.17
C ASP A 61 -5.21 -16.30 1.62
N GLY A 62 -5.85 -15.26 2.15
CA GLY A 62 -7.20 -15.33 2.72
C GLY A 62 -7.25 -15.71 4.20
N SER A 63 -6.11 -15.85 4.86
CA SER A 63 -5.92 -16.28 6.26
C SER A 63 -4.96 -15.41 7.09
N GLY A 64 -4.40 -14.33 6.52
CA GLY A 64 -3.52 -13.39 7.22
C GLY A 64 -2.05 -13.45 6.80
N GLY A 65 -1.69 -14.31 5.85
CA GLY A 65 -0.39 -14.38 5.20
C GLY A 65 -0.40 -13.78 3.80
N CYS A 66 0.74 -13.25 3.36
CA CYS A 66 0.86 -12.73 2.01
C CYS A 66 2.22 -13.03 1.39
N VAL A 67 2.35 -12.72 0.10
CA VAL A 67 3.63 -12.62 -0.60
C VAL A 67 3.68 -11.27 -1.29
N PHE A 68 4.73 -10.51 -1.05
CA PHE A 68 4.94 -9.22 -1.68
C PHE A 68 6.16 -9.28 -2.61
N ASP A 69 5.92 -9.12 -3.90
CA ASP A 69 6.93 -8.91 -4.93
C ASP A 69 6.94 -7.42 -5.29
N ASP A 70 8.05 -6.75 -5.00
CA ASP A 70 8.18 -5.30 -5.10
C ASP A 70 9.30 -4.93 -6.08
N LEU A 71 9.06 -3.88 -6.87
CA LEU A 71 10.02 -3.25 -7.75
C LEU A 71 10.18 -1.79 -7.31
N VAL A 72 11.32 -1.51 -6.67
CA VAL A 72 11.63 -0.20 -6.10
C VAL A 72 12.46 0.63 -7.08
N TYR A 73 12.00 1.84 -7.34
CA TYR A 73 12.74 2.87 -8.06
C TYR A 73 13.16 3.95 -7.07
N THR A 74 14.44 4.29 -7.04
CA THR A 74 14.95 5.42 -6.25
C THR A 74 15.69 6.39 -7.17
N GLU A 75 16.01 7.59 -6.69
CA GLU A 75 16.78 8.58 -7.47
C GLU A 75 18.11 8.01 -7.99
N VAL A 76 18.73 7.10 -7.22
CA VAL A 76 20.04 6.50 -7.51
C VAL A 76 19.94 5.15 -8.21
N LYS A 77 18.85 4.39 -8.07
CA LYS A 77 18.74 3.03 -8.61
C LYS A 77 17.52 2.86 -9.52
N LYS A 78 17.77 2.40 -10.73
CA LYS A 78 16.76 2.07 -11.74
C LYS A 78 16.23 0.65 -11.52
N GLY A 79 15.27 0.50 -10.60
CA GLY A 79 14.49 -0.73 -10.43
C GLY A 79 15.25 -1.87 -9.73
N ILE A 80 15.05 -2.01 -8.41
CA ILE A 80 15.48 -3.19 -7.65
C ILE A 80 14.26 -4.07 -7.42
N ARG A 81 14.29 -5.29 -7.95
CA ARG A 81 13.26 -6.28 -7.62
C ARG A 81 13.60 -6.97 -6.30
N ARG A 82 12.64 -7.05 -5.40
CA ARG A 82 12.75 -7.71 -4.11
C ARG A 82 11.51 -8.53 -3.84
N LYS A 83 11.70 -9.65 -3.15
CA LYS A 83 10.58 -10.49 -2.68
C LYS A 83 10.62 -10.54 -1.17
N SER A 84 9.45 -10.43 -0.55
CA SER A 84 9.34 -10.48 0.90
C SER A 84 9.80 -11.83 1.43
N THR A 85 10.63 -11.84 2.47
CA THR A 85 10.98 -13.03 3.24
C THR A 85 9.85 -13.43 4.17
N SER A 86 9.09 -12.46 4.67
CA SER A 86 7.84 -12.65 5.40
C SER A 86 6.82 -11.58 5.03
N CYS A 87 5.53 -11.92 5.03
CA CYS A 87 4.46 -10.95 4.84
C CYS A 87 3.22 -11.40 5.59
N LYS A 88 2.68 -10.52 6.43
CA LYS A 88 1.46 -10.74 7.22
C LYS A 88 0.52 -9.57 7.05
N TYR A 89 -0.77 -9.83 7.20
CA TYR A 89 -1.78 -8.78 7.13
C TYR A 89 -2.93 -9.01 8.10
N THR A 90 -3.64 -7.93 8.43
CA THR A 90 -4.88 -7.96 9.19
C THR A 90 -5.99 -7.26 8.42
N VAL A 91 -7.23 -7.73 8.58
CA VAL A 91 -8.43 -7.09 8.04
C VAL A 91 -9.44 -6.96 9.18
N ASN A 92 -9.75 -5.73 9.52
CA ASN A 92 -10.81 -5.43 10.48
C ASN A 92 -12.17 -5.45 9.77
N PRO A 93 -13.26 -5.81 10.49
CA PRO A 93 -14.62 -5.81 9.94
C PRO A 93 -15.06 -4.50 9.29
N ASN A 94 -14.50 -3.37 9.73
CA ASN A 94 -14.78 -2.03 9.21
C ASN A 94 -13.98 -1.68 7.93
N GLY A 95 -13.31 -2.65 7.31
CA GLY A 95 -12.55 -2.45 6.08
C GLY A 95 -11.18 -1.80 6.26
N LEU A 96 -10.76 -1.45 7.49
CA LEU A 96 -9.39 -1.06 7.78
C LEU A 96 -8.50 -2.29 7.90
N GLY A 97 -7.25 -2.18 7.51
CA GLY A 97 -6.28 -3.26 7.70
C GLY A 97 -4.85 -2.77 7.69
N SER A 98 -3.94 -3.70 7.93
CA SER A 98 -2.50 -3.45 7.89
C SER A 98 -1.77 -4.60 7.22
N ILE A 99 -0.62 -4.29 6.63
CA ILE A 99 0.33 -5.24 6.05
C ILE A 99 1.69 -4.96 6.66
N THR A 100 2.40 -6.01 7.04
CA THR A 100 3.81 -5.93 7.43
C THR A 100 4.56 -6.93 6.57
N ALA A 101 5.40 -6.44 5.66
CA ALA A 101 6.31 -7.25 4.86
C ALA A 101 7.75 -7.02 5.32
N GLU A 102 8.56 -8.08 5.28
CA GLU A 102 9.99 -8.02 5.57
C GLU A 102 10.75 -8.36 4.29
N PHE A 103 11.80 -7.61 4.00
CA PHE A 103 12.70 -7.84 2.88
C PHE A 103 14.13 -7.98 3.39
N THR A 104 14.96 -8.74 2.67
CA THR A 104 16.41 -8.70 2.89
C THR A 104 16.92 -7.29 2.56
N GLY A 105 17.64 -6.69 3.50
CA GLY A 105 18.21 -5.35 3.40
C GLY A 105 19.44 -5.29 2.52
N SER A 106 20.32 -4.31 2.78
CA SER A 106 21.55 -4.12 2.00
C SER A 106 22.61 -5.17 2.30
N SER A 107 22.45 -5.89 3.42
CA SER A 107 23.25 -7.06 3.77
C SER A 107 22.36 -8.27 4.08
N PRO A 108 22.87 -9.52 3.95
CA PRO A 108 22.07 -10.74 4.16
C PRO A 108 21.46 -10.87 5.56
N ASP A 109 22.09 -10.25 6.56
CA ASP A 109 21.66 -10.29 7.97
C ASP A 109 20.75 -9.10 8.35
N GLU A 110 20.59 -8.15 7.43
CA GLU A 110 19.72 -6.99 7.62
C GLU A 110 18.31 -7.30 7.12
N THR A 111 17.30 -6.94 7.91
CA THR A 111 15.90 -7.06 7.54
C THR A 111 15.27 -5.67 7.50
N GLU A 112 14.68 -5.32 6.37
CA GLU A 112 13.92 -4.09 6.17
C GLU A 112 12.44 -4.41 6.31
N THR A 113 11.76 -3.74 7.26
CA THR A 113 10.32 -3.89 7.48
C THR A 113 9.57 -2.82 6.71
N PHE A 114 8.50 -3.23 6.04
CA PHE A 114 7.64 -2.40 5.22
C PHE A 114 6.21 -2.43 5.75
N PRO A 115 5.86 -1.54 6.71
CA PRO A 115 4.52 -1.41 7.24
C PRO A 115 3.62 -0.59 6.30
N LEU A 116 2.42 -1.10 6.02
CA LEU A 116 1.36 -0.40 5.30
C LEU A 116 0.06 -0.46 6.08
N GLU A 117 -0.67 0.65 6.14
CA GLU A 117 -2.08 0.65 6.49
C GLU A 117 -2.91 0.72 5.20
N PHE A 118 -4.10 0.15 5.21
CA PHE A 118 -5.01 0.24 4.07
C PHE A 118 -6.47 0.34 4.46
N VAL A 119 -7.26 0.86 3.51
CA VAL A 119 -8.72 0.86 3.57
C VAL A 119 -9.27 0.15 2.36
N ILE A 120 -10.16 -0.82 2.59
CA ILE A 120 -10.88 -1.52 1.54
C ILE A 120 -11.95 -0.59 0.95
N VAL A 121 -11.91 -0.46 -0.37
CA VAL A 121 -12.88 0.28 -1.18
C VAL A 121 -13.43 -0.65 -2.27
N HIS A 122 -14.52 -0.25 -2.92
CA HIS A 122 -15.15 -1.03 -4.00
C HIS A 122 -15.40 -2.51 -3.64
N GLY A 123 -15.79 -2.79 -2.39
CA GLY A 123 -16.17 -4.15 -1.96
C GLY A 123 -15.03 -5.17 -1.92
N GLY A 124 -13.76 -4.74 -1.92
CA GLY A 124 -12.60 -5.63 -1.91
C GLY A 124 -11.82 -5.63 -3.23
N GLU A 125 -12.31 -5.02 -4.30
CA GLU A 125 -11.57 -4.97 -5.57
C GLU A 125 -10.39 -3.99 -5.53
N LYS A 126 -10.46 -3.00 -4.64
CA LYS A 126 -9.45 -1.97 -4.51
C LYS A 126 -9.16 -1.66 -3.04
N MET A 127 -7.95 -1.22 -2.76
CA MET A 127 -7.57 -0.69 -1.44
C MET A 127 -6.70 0.55 -1.61
N ILE A 128 -6.92 1.53 -0.74
CA ILE A 128 -6.08 2.73 -0.65
C ILE A 128 -5.10 2.49 0.48
N THR A 129 -3.80 2.58 0.21
CA THR A 129 -2.74 2.33 1.19
C THR A 129 -2.08 3.62 1.65
N ILE A 130 -1.67 3.65 2.92
CA ILE A 130 -0.89 4.73 3.52
C ILE A 130 0.33 4.12 4.20
N ARG A 131 1.51 4.70 3.93
CA ARG A 131 2.76 4.38 4.61
C ARG A 131 3.18 5.57 5.49
N MET A 132 3.53 5.31 6.75
CA MET A 132 3.80 6.36 7.76
C MET A 132 5.25 6.45 8.24
N ASP A 133 6.13 5.55 7.84
CA ASP A 133 7.48 5.42 8.39
C ASP A 133 8.50 6.44 7.82
N GLU A 134 8.38 6.89 6.56
CA GLU A 134 9.34 7.87 6.01
C GLU A 134 8.73 9.03 5.23
N PHE A 135 7.63 8.86 4.52
CA PHE A 135 6.90 9.93 3.82
C PHE A 135 5.45 9.49 3.68
N ILE A 136 4.46 10.39 3.82
CA ILE A 136 3.06 10.06 3.52
C ILE A 136 2.99 9.68 2.04
N THR A 137 3.05 8.38 1.79
CA THR A 137 3.04 7.80 0.47
C THR A 137 1.67 7.17 0.30
N GLY A 138 0.83 7.79 -0.53
CA GLY A 138 -0.42 7.21 -0.96
C GLY A 138 -0.15 6.14 -2.02
N GLY A 139 -0.81 5.00 -1.90
CA GLY A 139 -0.74 3.93 -2.90
C GLY A 139 -2.11 3.32 -3.17
N GLU A 140 -2.22 2.58 -4.28
CA GLU A 140 -3.40 1.80 -4.62
C GLU A 140 -3.02 0.33 -4.73
N LEU A 141 -3.89 -0.52 -4.23
CA LEU A 141 -3.93 -1.94 -4.52
C LEU A 141 -5.17 -2.21 -5.38
N SER A 142 -5.01 -2.88 -6.52
CA SER A 142 -6.14 -3.24 -7.40
C SER A 142 -6.08 -4.72 -7.74
N ARG A 143 -7.20 -5.43 -7.61
CA ARG A 143 -7.31 -6.86 -7.94
C ARG A 143 -6.93 -7.11 -9.41
N GLN A 144 -6.10 -8.13 -9.65
CA GLN A 144 -5.70 -8.57 -10.99
C GLN A 144 -6.58 -9.71 -11.52
#